data_AF-A0A3D1PS51-F1
#
_entry.id   AF-A0A3D1PS51-F1
#
_cell.length_a   1.000
_cell.length_b   1.000
_cell.length_c   1.000
_cell.angle_alpha   90.00
_cell.angle_beta   90.00
_cell.angle_gamma   90.00
#
_symmetry.space_group_name_H-M   'P 1'
#
loop_
_entity.id
_entity.type
_entity.pdbx_description
1 polymer ?
#
loop_
_entity_poly.entity_id
_entity_poly.type
_entity_poly.pdbx_seq_one_letter_code
_entity_poly.pdbx_strand_id
1 'polypeptide(L)'
;MEKENIISTNFIMTNRDIIAEFGVNSAVMLGELYGRMNYFRKRNELKFGYFFATKESIEKSTKLSPYKQRKATSILQAVEILDVKHIDIPPKTYYKINEEKLLKVLKNSVVHEVNN
;
A
#
# COMPACT_ATOMS: atom_id res chain seq x y z
N MET A 1 -27.96 19.73 0.13
CA MET A 1 -26.60 19.33 0.57
C MET A 1 -26.70 17.84 0.85
N GLU A 2 -26.29 17.01 -0.11
CA GLU A 2 -26.29 15.56 0.09
C GLU A 2 -25.45 15.26 1.34
N LYS A 3 -25.99 14.42 2.24
CA LYS A 3 -25.21 13.87 3.35
C LYS A 3 -24.16 12.95 2.72
N GLU A 4 -23.05 13.51 2.24
CA GLU A 4 -21.90 12.71 1.86
C GLU A 4 -21.55 11.83 3.06
N ASN A 5 -21.50 10.52 2.83
CA ASN A 5 -21.16 9.56 3.86
C ASN A 5 -19.74 9.88 4.33
N ILE A 6 -19.58 10.34 5.58
CA ILE A 6 -18.29 10.73 6.16
C ILE A 6 -17.25 9.60 6.06
N ILE A 7 -17.69 8.34 6.05
CA ILE A 7 -16.81 7.17 5.89
C ILE A 7 -16.27 7.07 4.45
N SER A 8 -17.04 7.51 3.45
CA SER A 8 -16.60 7.56 2.05
C SER A 8 -15.70 8.75 1.74
N THR A 9 -15.47 9.64 2.72
CA THR A 9 -14.55 10.77 2.59
C THR A 9 -13.29 10.50 3.43
N ASN A 10 -12.12 10.48 2.80
CA ASN A 10 -10.81 10.32 3.46
C ASN A 10 -10.62 8.99 4.25
N PHE A 11 -10.74 7.86 3.55
CA PHE A 11 -10.59 6.51 4.10
C PHE A 11 -9.41 5.75 3.47
N ILE A 12 -8.96 4.69 4.15
CA ILE A 12 -7.99 3.73 3.64
C ILE A 12 -8.71 2.39 3.45
N MET A 13 -8.71 1.86 2.22
CA MET A 13 -9.22 0.52 1.95
C MET A 13 -8.14 -0.52 2.18
N THR A 14 -8.50 -1.63 2.80
CA THR A 14 -7.63 -2.79 2.96
C THR A 14 -8.41 -4.07 2.73
N ASN A 15 -7.76 -5.08 2.13
CA ASN A 15 -8.35 -6.40 1.89
C ASN A 15 -8.13 -7.30 3.12
N ARG A 16 -9.15 -8.10 3.47
CA ARG A 16 -9.13 -8.94 4.68
C ARG A 16 -8.16 -10.10 4.59
N ASP A 17 -7.95 -10.66 3.40
CA ASP A 17 -7.00 -11.73 3.13
C ASP A 17 -5.57 -11.22 3.32
N ILE A 18 -5.27 -9.99 2.88
CA ILE A 18 -4.00 -9.31 3.16
C ILE A 18 -3.80 -9.07 4.66
N ILE A 19 -4.87 -8.75 5.42
CA ILE A 19 -4.79 -8.65 6.88
C ILE A 19 -4.46 -10.00 7.50
N ALA A 20 -5.14 -11.08 7.08
CA ALA A 20 -4.93 -12.42 7.60
C ALA A 20 -3.50 -12.91 7.32
N GLU A 21 -3.01 -12.67 6.11
CA GLU A 21 -1.71 -13.15 5.65
C GLU A 21 -0.54 -12.33 6.21
N PHE A 22 -0.62 -11.00 6.17
CA PHE A 22 0.52 -10.11 6.44
C PHE A 22 0.34 -9.21 7.67
N GLY A 23 -0.82 -9.28 8.32
CA GLY A 23 -1.17 -8.47 9.48
C GLY A 23 -1.68 -7.08 9.14
N VAL A 24 -2.40 -6.48 10.10
CA VAL A 24 -3.09 -5.19 9.98
C VAL A 24 -2.17 -4.07 9.51
N ASN A 25 -0.95 -3.95 10.07
CA ASN A 25 -0.03 -2.87 9.73
C ASN A 25 0.41 -2.94 8.26
N SER A 26 0.70 -4.14 7.75
CA SER A 26 1.10 -4.35 6.36
C SER A 26 -0.06 -4.06 5.41
N ALA A 27 -1.27 -4.51 5.78
CA ALA A 27 -2.47 -4.31 4.99
C ALA A 27 -2.88 -2.83 4.92
N VAL A 28 -2.83 -2.10 6.04
CA VAL A 28 -3.08 -0.64 6.08
C VAL A 28 -2.01 0.13 5.29
N MET A 29 -0.73 -0.25 5.44
CA MET A 29 0.35 0.35 4.65
C MET A 29 0.10 0.16 3.15
N LEU A 30 -0.25 -1.05 2.72
CA LEU A 30 -0.55 -1.34 1.32
C LEU A 30 -1.75 -0.53 0.81
N GLY A 31 -2.82 -0.44 1.59
CA GLY A 31 -4.00 0.36 1.26
C GLY A 31 -3.70 1.84 1.02
N GLU A 32 -2.94 2.45 1.93
CA GLU A 32 -2.50 3.84 1.81
C GLU A 32 -1.64 4.05 0.55
N LEU A 33 -0.64 3.17 0.35
CA LEU A 33 0.24 3.23 -0.81
C LEU A 33 -0.53 3.04 -2.12
N TYR A 34 -1.53 2.16 -2.16
CA TYR A 34 -2.36 1.91 -3.34
C TYR A 34 -3.25 3.12 -3.67
N GLY A 35 -3.84 3.74 -2.65
CA GLY A 35 -4.57 5.00 -2.80
C GLY A 35 -3.70 6.11 -3.41
N ARG A 36 -2.46 6.26 -2.91
CA ARG A 36 -1.48 7.19 -3.47
C ARG A 36 -1.09 6.85 -4.90
N MET A 37 -0.79 5.59 -5.18
CA MET A 37 -0.47 5.13 -6.54
C MET A 37 -1.55 5.56 -7.52
N ASN A 38 -2.83 5.35 -7.18
CA ASN A 38 -3.95 5.76 -8.00
C ASN A 38 -4.05 7.28 -8.17
N TYR A 39 -3.78 8.05 -7.12
CA TYR A 39 -3.75 9.52 -7.19
C TYR A 39 -2.65 10.05 -8.12
N PHE A 40 -1.43 9.50 -8.08
CA PHE A 40 -0.35 9.87 -9.00
C PHE A 40 -0.62 9.35 -10.43
N ARG A 41 -1.14 8.12 -10.56
CA ARG A 41 -1.51 7.51 -11.85
C ARG A 41 -2.54 8.34 -12.60
N LYS A 42 -3.63 8.75 -11.93
CA LYS A 42 -4.69 9.59 -12.52
C LYS A 42 -4.20 10.94 -13.03
N ARG A 43 -3.07 11.43 -12.50
CA ARG A 43 -2.45 12.72 -12.87
C ARG A 43 -1.25 12.55 -13.81
N ASN A 44 -0.96 11.33 -14.28
CA ASN A 44 0.22 11.01 -15.09
C ASN A 44 1.56 11.42 -14.42
N GLU A 45 1.62 11.37 -13.08
CA GLU A 45 2.81 11.78 -12.29
C GLU A 45 3.64 10.59 -11.79
N LEU A 46 3.47 9.39 -12.38
CA LEU A 46 4.31 8.24 -12.05
C LEU A 46 5.68 8.35 -12.73
N LYS A 47 6.76 8.25 -11.95
CA LYS A 47 8.14 8.23 -12.44
C LYS A 47 8.58 6.79 -12.66
N PHE A 48 8.60 6.32 -13.92
CA PHE A 48 8.88 4.92 -14.28
C PHE A 48 7.95 3.89 -13.58
N GLY A 49 6.70 4.28 -13.35
CA GLY A 49 5.73 3.48 -12.60
C GLY A 49 5.82 3.59 -11.08
N TYR A 50 6.71 4.44 -10.54
CA TYR A 50 6.81 4.70 -9.11
C TYR A 50 6.13 6.02 -8.74
N PHE A 51 5.63 6.11 -7.52
CA PHE A 51 5.13 7.34 -6.91
C PHE A 51 5.95 7.70 -5.67
N PHE A 52 6.01 8.99 -5.37
CA PHE A 52 6.74 9.50 -4.22
C PHE A 52 5.89 9.48 -2.94
N ALA A 53 6.50 9.09 -1.82
CA ALA A 53 5.91 9.28 -0.50
C ALA A 53 7.00 9.43 0.57
N THR A 54 6.75 10.27 1.58
CA THR A 54 7.64 10.40 2.75
C THR A 54 7.11 9.61 3.95
N LYS A 55 8.00 9.25 4.87
CA LYS A 55 7.64 8.55 6.11
C LYS A 55 6.64 9.36 6.94
N GLU A 56 6.84 10.67 7.02
CA GLU A 56 5.99 11.60 7.76
C GLU A 56 4.59 11.67 7.13
N SER A 57 4.54 11.72 5.80
CA SER A 57 3.26 11.75 5.08
C SER A 57 2.47 10.47 5.27
N ILE A 58 3.13 9.31 5.32
CA ILE A 58 2.51 8.00 5.57
C ILE A 58 2.08 7.87 7.03
N GLU A 59 2.90 8.33 7.98
CA GLU A 59 2.56 8.34 9.39
C GLU A 59 1.35 9.24 9.67
N LYS A 60 1.24 10.38 8.98
CA LYS A 60 0.10 11.28 9.10
C LYS A 60 -1.21 10.61 8.72
N SER A 61 -1.25 9.83 7.63
CA SER A 61 -2.46 9.17 7.15
C SER A 61 -2.78 7.85 7.87
N THR A 62 -1.76 7.10 8.30
CA THR A 62 -1.93 5.73 8.81
C THR A 62 -1.69 5.57 10.31
N LYS A 63 -1.02 6.54 10.94
CA LYS A 63 -0.46 6.43 12.31
C LYS A 63 0.54 5.27 12.48
N LEU A 64 1.04 4.70 11.39
CA LEU A 64 2.16 3.78 11.43
C LEU A 64 3.43 4.57 11.69
N SER A 65 4.04 4.36 12.86
CA SER A 65 5.34 4.94 13.17
C SER A 65 6.41 4.49 12.15
N PRO A 66 7.54 5.21 12.02
CA PRO A 66 8.58 4.84 11.06
C PRO A 66 9.09 3.41 11.24
N TYR A 67 9.07 2.88 12.46
CA TYR A 67 9.40 1.48 12.74
C TYR A 67 8.37 0.51 12.15
N LYS A 68 7.07 0.77 12.37
CA LYS A 68 5.98 -0.04 11.80
C LYS A 68 5.98 0.01 10.27
N GLN A 69 6.22 1.19 9.68
CA GLN A 69 6.34 1.34 8.23
C GLN A 69 7.48 0.48 7.67
N ARG A 70 8.67 0.49 8.30
CA ARG A 70 9.79 -0.36 7.87
C ARG A 70 9.42 -1.84 7.92
N LYS A 71 8.84 -2.31 9.02
CA LYS A 71 8.43 -3.72 9.16
C LYS A 71 7.40 -4.12 8.11
N ALA A 72 6.37 -3.30 7.90
CA ALA A 72 5.36 -3.51 6.85
C ALA A 72 5.98 -3.52 5.45
N THR A 73 6.88 -2.59 5.17
CA THR A 73 7.59 -2.52 3.87
C THR A 73 8.42 -3.78 3.63
N SER A 74 9.19 -4.23 4.63
CA SER A 74 10.00 -5.45 4.52
C SER A 74 9.16 -6.69 4.24
N ILE A 75 8.00 -6.85 4.90
CA ILE A 75 7.07 -7.96 4.64
C ILE A 75 6.58 -7.92 3.19
N LEU A 76 6.10 -6.76 2.72
CA LEU A 76 5.56 -6.61 1.37
C LEU A 76 6.63 -6.73 0.27
N GLN A 77 7.88 -6.34 0.55
CA GLN A 77 9.02 -6.54 -0.35
C GLN A 77 9.42 -8.01 -0.44
N ALA A 78 9.38 -8.76 0.67
CA ALA A 78 9.75 -10.18 0.70
C ALA A 78 8.85 -11.05 -0.21
N VAL A 79 7.60 -10.63 -0.41
CA VAL A 79 6.65 -11.29 -1.33
C VAL A 79 6.52 -10.56 -2.68
N GLU A 80 7.42 -9.62 -2.97
CA GLU A 80 7.49 -8.87 -4.22
C GLU A 80 6.22 -8.06 -4.58
N ILE A 81 5.34 -7.81 -3.61
CA ILE A 81 4.15 -6.95 -3.79
C ILE A 81 4.57 -5.49 -3.87
N LEU A 82 5.60 -5.10 -3.12
CA LEU A 82 6.09 -3.73 -3.06
C LEU A 82 7.54 -3.67 -3.53
N ASP A 83 7.84 -2.72 -4.40
CA ASP A 83 9.21 -2.33 -4.74
C ASP A 83 9.47 -0.90 -4.26
N VAL A 84 10.67 -0.66 -3.74
CA VAL A 84 11.08 0.60 -3.10
C VAL A 84 12.42 1.05 -3.65
N LYS A 85 12.45 2.25 -4.22
CA LYS A 85 13.67 2.88 -4.75
C LYS A 85 13.93 4.20 -4.07
N HIS A 86 15.22 4.54 -3.96
CA HIS A 86 15.66 5.85 -3.51
C HIS A 86 16.18 6.58 -4.73
N ILE A 87 15.46 7.62 -5.14
CA ILE A 87 15.71 8.37 -6.38
C ILE A 87 15.98 9.82 -6.01
N ASP A 88 16.77 10.51 -6.81
CA ASP A 88 17.17 11.92 -6.66
C ASP A 88 18.22 12.19 -5.57
N ILE A 89 18.70 13.44 -5.54
CA ILE A 89 19.64 13.98 -4.55
C ILE A 89 19.03 15.29 -4.02
N PRO A 90 18.65 15.39 -2.74
CA PRO A 90 18.70 14.34 -1.71
C PRO A 90 17.75 13.17 -2.03
N PRO A 91 18.06 11.96 -1.53
CA PRO A 91 17.31 10.76 -1.85
C PRO A 91 15.87 10.83 -1.35
N LYS A 92 14.95 10.67 -2.28
CA LYS A 92 13.50 10.55 -2.06
C LYS A 92 13.08 9.10 -2.22
N THR A 93 12.18 8.65 -1.35
CA THR A 93 11.65 7.28 -1.42
C THR A 93 10.48 7.20 -2.39
N TYR A 94 10.61 6.29 -3.34
CA TYR A 94 9.65 6.01 -4.39
C TYR A 94 9.17 4.57 -4.26
N TYR A 95 7.86 4.37 -4.39
CA TYR A 95 7.19 3.09 -4.22
C TYR A 95 6.52 2.66 -5.52
N LYS A 96 6.52 1.36 -5.80
CA LYS A 96 5.77 0.74 -6.89
C LYS A 96 5.09 -0.52 -6.37
N ILE A 97 3.81 -0.67 -6.66
CA ILE A 97 3.05 -1.87 -6.29
C ILE A 97 3.03 -2.79 -7.50
N ASN A 98 3.39 -4.05 -7.28
CA ASN A 98 3.28 -5.11 -8.27
C ASN A 98 1.87 -5.72 -8.18
N GLU A 99 0.96 -5.22 -9.01
CA GLU A 99 -0.44 -5.66 -9.03
C GLU A 99 -0.59 -7.13 -9.45
N GLU A 100 0.30 -7.66 -10.28
CA GLU A 100 0.29 -9.08 -10.67
C GLU A 100 0.62 -10.00 -9.47
N LYS A 101 1.65 -9.64 -8.69
CA LYS A 101 2.02 -10.39 -7.47
C LYS A 101 0.95 -10.27 -6.40
N LEU A 102 0.39 -9.07 -6.22
CA LEU A 102 -0.73 -8.86 -5.30
C LEU A 102 -1.93 -9.73 -5.66
N LEU A 103 -2.32 -9.79 -6.93
CA LEU A 103 -3.43 -10.63 -7.39
C LEU A 103 -3.13 -12.12 -7.17
N LYS A 104 -1.89 -12.57 -7.38
CA LYS A 104 -1.49 -13.96 -7.15
C LYS A 104 -1.64 -14.35 -5.68
N VAL A 105 -1.23 -13.49 -4.75
CA VAL A 105 -1.41 -13.73 -3.31
C VAL A 105 -2.89 -13.85 -2.96
N LEU A 106 -3.71 -12.90 -3.41
CA LEU A 106 -5.15 -12.92 -3.16
C LEU A 106 -5.83 -14.19 -3.71
N LYS A 107 -5.45 -14.65 -4.91
CA LYS A 107 -5.98 -15.89 -5.48
C LYS A 107 -5.59 -17.12 -4.66
N ASN A 108 -4.35 -17.18 -4.19
CA ASN A 108 -3.88 -18.29 -3.36
C ASN A 108 -4.61 -18.32 -2.01
N SER A 109 -4.86 -17.16 -1.39
CA SER A 109 -5.63 -17.07 -0.14
C SER A 109 -7.05 -17.64 -0.29
N VAL A 110 -7.76 -17.29 -1.37
CA VAL A 110 -9.11 -17.85 -1.65
C VAL A 110 -9.08 -19.37 -1.81
N VAL A 111 -8.05 -19.93 -2.46
CA VAL A 111 -7.93 -21.39 -2.62
C VAL A 111 -7.68 -22.09 -1.28
N HIS A 112 -7.02 -21.45 -0.31
CA HIS A 112 -6.82 -22.04 1.01
C HIS A 112 -8.12 -22.08 1.84
N GLU A 113 -9.02 -21.11 1.67
CA GLU A 113 -10.32 -21.09 2.36
C GLU A 113 -11.32 -22.12 1.81
N VAL A 114 -11.22 -22.50 0.53
CA VAL A 114 -12.13 -23.49 -0.10
C VAL A 114 -11.75 -24.94 0.26
N ASN A 115 -10.52 -25.17 0.71
CA ASN A 115 -9.99 -26.51 0.99
C ASN A 115 -9.91 -26.87 2.49
N ASN A 116 -10.54 -26.07 3.35
CA ASN A 116 -10.58 -26.23 4.81
C ASN A 116 -12.03 -26.23 5.31
#